data_AF-A0A452FXQ0-F1
#
_entry.id   AF-A0A452FXQ0-F1
#
_cell.length_a   1.000
_cell.length_b   1.000
_cell.length_c   1.000
_cell.angle_alpha   90.00
_cell.angle_beta   90.00
_cell.angle_gamma   90.00
#
_symmetry.space_group_name_H-M   'P 1'
#
loop_
_entity.id
_entity.type
_entity.pdbx_description
1 polymer ?
#
loop_
_entity_poly.entity_id
_entity_poly.type
_entity_poly.pdbx_seq_one_letter_code
_entity_poly.pdbx_strand_id
1 'polypeptide(L)'
;MAAAGDTEYYLVKWKGWPDSTNTWEPLQNLKCPLLLQQFSNDKHNYLSQVKKGKAITLKENHRALKPAVAAYIVKKAEQRIALQRWQDELNRRKTHKGMIFVENTVDLEGPPSDLYYINEYKPAPGISLVNEATFGCSCTDCFFEKCCPAEAGVLLAYNKNQQIKIPPGTPIYECNSRCQCGPDCPNRIVQKGTQYSLCIFRTSNGCGWGVKTLVKIKRMSFVMEYVGEVITSEEAERHGQLYDNKGITYLFDLDYDEFTVDAARYGNVSHFVNHSCDPNLQVFNVFIDNLDTRLPRIALFSTRTINAGEELTFDYQMKGSGGRARTVCKCGAVTCRGYLN
;
A
#
# COMPACT_ATOMS: atom_id res chain seq x y z
N MET A 1 -15.53 16.40 28.24
CA MET A 1 -16.97 16.68 28.41
C MET A 1 -17.29 16.60 29.89
N ALA A 2 -17.82 17.70 30.44
CA ALA A 2 -18.32 17.80 31.80
C ALA A 2 -19.64 18.58 31.77
N ALA A 3 -20.59 18.25 32.64
CA ALA A 3 -21.88 18.94 32.76
C ALA A 3 -21.95 19.68 34.11
N ALA A 4 -22.26 20.98 34.05
CA ALA A 4 -22.57 21.81 35.20
C ALA A 4 -23.96 22.43 34.97
N GLY A 5 -24.99 21.91 35.65
CA GLY A 5 -26.38 22.17 35.29
C GLY A 5 -26.78 21.45 33.98
N ASP A 6 -27.59 22.10 33.13
CA ASP A 6 -28.00 21.61 31.80
C ASP A 6 -26.99 21.94 30.68
N THR A 7 -25.89 22.61 31.00
CA THR A 7 -24.90 23.07 30.01
C THR A 7 -23.74 22.08 29.88
N GLU A 8 -23.48 21.63 28.64
CA GLU A 8 -22.34 20.77 28.29
C GLU A 8 -21.08 21.60 28.01
N TYR A 9 -19.96 21.21 28.64
CA TYR A 9 -18.63 21.80 28.44
C TYR A 9 -17.67 20.82 27.79
N TYR A 10 -16.79 21.32 26.93
CA TYR A 10 -15.76 20.57 26.22
C TYR A 10 -14.38 21.10 26.62
N LEU A 11 -13.43 20.20 26.86
CA LEU A 11 -12.04 20.58 27.07
C LEU A 11 -11.40 20.78 25.69
N VAL A 12 -10.99 22.01 25.38
CA VAL A 12 -10.52 22.41 24.04
C VAL A 12 -9.00 22.47 24.02
N LYS A 13 -8.39 21.77 23.06
CA LYS A 13 -6.97 21.91 22.70
C LYS A 13 -6.81 23.06 21.70
N TRP A 14 -6.24 24.18 22.15
CA TRP A 14 -5.97 25.33 21.26
C TRP A 14 -4.83 25.02 20.29
N LYS A 15 -5.04 25.32 19.00
CA LYS A 15 -4.04 25.10 17.94
C LYS A 15 -2.84 26.02 18.16
N GLY A 16 -1.63 25.46 18.15
CA GLY A 16 -0.38 26.22 18.29
C GLY A 16 0.05 26.53 19.73
N TRP A 17 -0.75 26.15 20.73
CA TRP A 17 -0.44 26.40 22.15
C TRP A 17 -0.09 25.09 22.89
N PRO A 18 0.57 25.12 24.05
CA PRO A 18 0.80 23.91 24.86
C PRO A 18 -0.47 23.42 25.57
N ASP A 19 -0.48 22.17 26.05
CA ASP A 19 -1.65 21.57 26.73
C ASP A 19 -2.07 22.29 28.02
N SER A 20 -1.14 23.00 28.65
CA SER A 20 -1.40 23.84 29.83
C SER A 20 -2.38 24.99 29.56
N THR A 21 -2.62 25.33 28.28
CA THR A 21 -3.57 26.38 27.88
C THR A 21 -4.97 25.84 27.57
N ASN A 22 -5.21 24.54 27.70
CA ASN A 22 -6.52 23.96 27.39
C ASN A 22 -7.60 24.52 28.32
N THR A 23 -8.72 24.95 27.76
CA THR A 23 -9.84 25.55 28.51
C THR A 23 -11.11 24.73 28.36
N TRP A 24 -12.01 24.84 29.33
CA TRP A 24 -13.36 24.27 29.26
C TRP A 24 -14.30 25.28 28.62
N GLU A 25 -14.80 24.95 27.43
CA GLU A 25 -15.68 25.83 26.64
C GLU A 25 -17.08 25.23 26.51
N PRO A 26 -18.15 26.03 26.66
CA PRO A 26 -19.51 25.58 26.37
C PRO A 26 -19.71 25.41 24.85
N LEU A 27 -20.69 24.58 24.47
CA LEU A 27 -20.98 24.29 23.05
C LEU A 27 -21.16 25.54 22.18
N GLN A 28 -21.77 26.61 22.71
CA GLN A 28 -22.03 27.84 21.95
C GLN A 28 -20.74 28.56 21.51
N ASN A 29 -19.61 28.33 22.19
CA ASN A 29 -18.31 28.91 21.83
C ASN A 29 -17.60 28.14 20.70
N LEU A 30 -18.07 26.93 20.37
CA LEU A 30 -17.37 26.00 19.48
C LEU A 30 -17.87 26.12 18.04
N LYS A 31 -17.12 26.84 17.20
CA LYS A 31 -17.40 27.02 15.77
C LYS A 31 -16.73 25.96 14.89
N CYS A 32 -16.76 24.70 15.31
CA CYS A 32 -16.05 23.59 14.66
C CYS A 32 -16.95 22.35 14.46
N PRO A 33 -18.03 22.46 13.66
CA PRO A 33 -19.04 21.40 13.55
C PRO A 33 -18.46 20.04 13.12
N LEU A 34 -17.45 20.02 12.23
CA LEU A 34 -16.81 18.79 11.80
C LEU A 34 -16.01 18.11 12.93
N LEU A 35 -15.31 18.88 13.76
CA LEU A 35 -14.56 18.33 14.91
C LEU A 35 -15.51 17.83 15.99
N LEU A 36 -16.63 18.54 16.22
CA LEU A 36 -17.67 18.10 17.15
C LEU A 36 -18.36 16.81 16.68
N GLN A 37 -18.66 16.72 15.39
CA GLN A 37 -19.20 15.50 14.79
C GLN A 37 -18.20 14.34 14.91
N GLN A 38 -16.92 14.59 14.61
CA GLN A 38 -15.86 13.59 14.73
C GLN A 38 -15.70 13.09 16.18
N PHE A 39 -15.66 14.01 17.15
CA PHE A 39 -15.64 13.67 18.57
C PHE A 39 -16.84 12.80 18.98
N SER A 40 -18.04 13.15 18.52
CA SER A 40 -19.26 12.41 18.81
C SER A 40 -19.24 11.01 18.21
N ASN A 41 -18.75 10.88 16.97
CA ASN A 41 -18.57 9.60 16.29
C ASN A 41 -17.57 8.70 17.03
N ASP A 42 -16.44 9.25 17.49
CA ASP A 42 -15.43 8.46 18.23
C ASP A 42 -15.94 7.97 19.56
N LYS A 43 -16.63 8.85 20.30
CA LYS A 43 -17.30 8.49 21.55
C LYS A 43 -18.30 7.36 21.30
N HIS A 44 -19.14 7.48 20.27
CA HIS A 44 -20.13 6.46 19.92
C HIS A 44 -19.48 5.12 19.53
N ASN A 45 -18.47 5.16 18.67
CA ASN A 45 -17.75 3.98 18.19
C ASN A 45 -17.05 3.23 19.32
N TYR A 46 -16.36 3.93 20.22
CA TYR A 46 -15.74 3.31 21.38
C TYR A 46 -16.79 2.64 22.29
N LEU A 47 -17.89 3.35 22.58
CA LEU A 47 -18.94 2.81 23.44
C LEU A 47 -19.65 1.60 22.82
N SER A 48 -19.87 1.59 21.49
CA SER A 48 -20.49 0.47 20.80
C SER A 48 -19.59 -0.78 20.79
N GLN A 49 -18.27 -0.61 20.64
CA GLN A 49 -17.29 -1.69 20.74
C GLN A 49 -17.26 -2.30 22.16
N VAL A 50 -17.26 -1.46 23.20
CA VAL A 50 -17.30 -1.92 24.60
C VAL A 50 -18.59 -2.68 24.91
N LYS A 51 -19.75 -2.24 24.38
CA LYS A 51 -21.05 -2.90 24.56
C LYS A 51 -21.12 -4.26 23.88
N LYS A 52 -20.51 -4.45 22.71
CA LYS A 52 -20.44 -5.76 22.03
C LYS A 52 -19.70 -6.83 22.85
N GLY A 53 -18.84 -6.43 23.80
CA GLY A 53 -18.09 -7.35 24.67
C GLY A 53 -18.72 -7.62 26.05
N LYS A 54 -19.87 -7.00 26.41
CA LYS A 54 -20.53 -7.17 27.72
C LYS A 54 -22.05 -7.11 27.60
N ALA A 55 -22.76 -8.15 28.04
CA ALA A 55 -24.17 -8.02 28.43
C ALA A 55 -24.21 -7.28 29.77
N ILE A 56 -24.73 -6.04 29.83
CA ILE A 56 -25.32 -5.38 31.02
C ILE A 56 -25.87 -3.99 30.65
N THR A 57 -27.06 -3.71 31.16
CA THR A 57 -27.83 -2.46 31.20
C THR A 57 -27.05 -1.34 31.90
N LEU A 58 -26.78 -0.23 31.21
CA LEU A 58 -26.22 0.97 31.82
C LEU A 58 -27.32 2.02 32.01
N LYS A 59 -27.74 2.25 33.26
CA LYS A 59 -28.36 3.54 33.65
C LYS A 59 -27.25 4.59 33.61
N GLU A 60 -27.23 5.43 32.57
CA GLU A 60 -26.21 6.48 32.40
C GLU A 60 -26.66 7.77 33.12
N ASN A 61 -26.11 8.03 34.30
CA ASN A 61 -26.22 9.33 34.98
C ASN A 61 -24.82 9.78 35.42
N HIS A 62 -23.96 10.15 34.46
CA HIS A 62 -22.63 10.68 34.78
C HIS A 62 -22.40 12.06 34.14
N ARG A 63 -22.12 13.04 35.00
CA ARG A 63 -21.78 14.44 34.67
C ARG A 63 -20.44 14.59 33.92
N ALA A 64 -19.66 13.53 33.71
CA ALA A 64 -18.36 13.61 33.03
C ALA A 64 -18.06 12.33 32.22
N LEU A 65 -17.23 12.46 31.18
CA LEU A 65 -16.72 11.31 30.42
C LEU A 65 -15.86 10.40 31.30
N LYS A 66 -16.05 9.09 31.16
CA LYS A 66 -15.18 8.09 31.80
C LYS A 66 -13.72 8.27 31.31
N PRO A 67 -12.70 8.18 32.19
CA PRO A 67 -11.30 8.40 31.81
C PRO A 67 -10.82 7.59 30.60
N ALA A 68 -11.24 6.31 30.49
CA ALA A 68 -10.88 5.46 29.37
C ALA A 68 -11.42 5.95 28.02
N VAL A 69 -12.64 6.51 28.00
CA VAL A 69 -13.24 7.09 26.78
C VAL A 69 -12.50 8.36 26.40
N ALA A 70 -12.19 9.22 27.38
CA ALA A 70 -11.42 10.44 27.14
C ALA A 70 -10.02 10.14 26.59
N ALA A 71 -9.30 9.18 27.18
CA ALA A 71 -7.98 8.75 26.72
C ALA A 71 -8.02 8.18 25.29
N TYR A 72 -9.04 7.38 24.95
CA TYR A 72 -9.23 6.88 23.59
C TYR A 72 -9.43 8.02 22.58
N ILE A 73 -10.30 8.99 22.89
CA ILE A 73 -10.59 10.12 22.00
C ILE A 73 -9.34 10.96 21.73
N VAL A 74 -8.54 11.24 22.77
CA VAL A 74 -7.27 11.98 22.62
C VAL A 74 -6.32 11.21 21.70
N LYS A 75 -6.09 9.92 21.96
CA LYS A 75 -5.24 9.07 21.11
C LYS A 75 -5.73 9.03 19.66
N LYS A 76 -7.06 8.94 19.44
CA LYS A 76 -7.65 8.93 18.09
C LYS A 76 -7.43 10.26 17.36
N ALA A 77 -7.50 11.39 18.07
CA ALA A 77 -7.19 12.71 17.50
C ALA A 77 -5.71 12.84 17.13
N GLU A 78 -4.79 12.44 18.01
CA GLU A 78 -3.35 12.43 17.74
C GLU A 78 -2.99 11.52 16.56
N GLN A 79 -3.57 10.32 16.53
CA GLN A 79 -3.40 9.36 15.42
C GLN A 79 -3.77 10.00 14.08
N ARG A 80 -4.90 10.71 13.99
CA ARG A 80 -5.31 11.37 12.73
C ARG A 80 -4.31 12.42 12.25
N ILE A 81 -3.77 13.21 13.18
CA ILE A 81 -2.73 14.19 12.86
C ILE A 81 -1.47 13.48 12.35
N ALA A 82 -1.07 12.39 13.00
CA ALA A 82 0.08 11.59 12.58
C ALA A 82 -0.12 10.95 11.19
N LEU A 83 -1.29 10.35 10.93
CA LEU A 83 -1.64 9.76 9.64
C LEU A 83 -1.70 10.82 8.53
N GLN A 84 -2.23 12.01 8.80
CA GLN A 84 -2.23 13.11 7.83
C GLN A 84 -0.80 13.55 7.47
N ARG A 85 0.06 13.73 8.48
CA ARG A 85 1.48 14.08 8.24
C ARG A 85 2.20 13.02 7.42
N TRP A 86 1.91 11.74 7.69
CA TRP A 86 2.46 10.64 6.94
C TRP A 86 1.96 10.61 5.49
N GLN A 87 0.65 10.81 5.26
CA GLN A 87 0.09 10.98 3.92
C GLN A 87 0.77 12.12 3.15
N ASP A 88 0.99 13.26 3.80
CA ASP A 88 1.64 14.41 3.16
C ASP A 88 3.10 14.07 2.81
N GLU A 89 3.82 13.33 3.65
CA GLU A 89 5.18 12.85 3.36
C GLU A 89 5.21 11.87 2.19
N LEU A 90 4.31 10.88 2.16
CA LEU A 90 4.18 9.95 1.04
C LEU A 90 3.97 10.69 -0.28
N ASN A 91 3.09 11.70 -0.30
CA ASN A 91 2.82 12.48 -1.51
C ASN A 91 3.95 13.45 -1.89
N ARG A 92 4.80 13.87 -0.95
CA ARG A 92 6.04 14.61 -1.26
C ARG A 92 7.11 13.70 -1.87
N ARG A 93 7.16 12.43 -1.45
CA ARG A 93 8.18 11.46 -1.89
C ARG A 93 7.85 10.78 -3.21
N LYS A 94 6.57 10.54 -3.49
CA LYS A 94 6.15 9.86 -4.73
C LYS A 94 6.53 10.66 -5.97
N THR A 95 6.94 9.98 -7.05
CA THR A 95 7.23 10.60 -8.35
C THR A 95 6.13 10.38 -9.38
N HIS A 96 5.19 9.46 -9.12
CA HIS A 96 4.10 9.13 -10.03
C HIS A 96 2.88 10.06 -9.88
N LYS A 97 1.98 10.02 -10.87
CA LYS A 97 0.82 10.92 -10.96
C LYS A 97 -0.23 10.65 -9.87
N GLY A 98 -0.58 9.39 -9.64
CA GLY A 98 -1.61 9.00 -8.67
C GLY A 98 -1.34 9.54 -7.26
N MET A 99 -2.38 9.96 -6.53
CA MET A 99 -2.25 10.40 -5.14
C MET A 99 -2.27 9.21 -4.18
N ILE A 100 -1.57 9.32 -3.05
CA ILE A 100 -1.58 8.31 -1.99
C ILE A 100 -2.36 8.86 -0.81
N PHE A 101 -3.40 8.17 -0.39
CA PHE A 101 -4.21 8.51 0.78
C PHE A 101 -3.94 7.54 1.92
N VAL A 102 -4.18 7.98 3.16
CA VAL A 102 -4.05 7.13 4.35
C VAL A 102 -5.30 7.26 5.20
N GLU A 103 -5.92 6.13 5.56
CA GLU A 103 -7.06 6.11 6.48
C GLU A 103 -6.96 5.00 7.54
N ASN A 104 -7.38 5.30 8.76
CA ASN A 104 -7.59 4.28 9.78
C ASN A 104 -8.87 4.56 10.58
N THR A 105 -9.93 3.82 10.24
CA THR A 105 -11.23 3.87 10.89
C THR A 105 -11.47 2.67 11.82
N VAL A 106 -10.48 1.76 11.95
CA VAL A 106 -10.64 0.46 12.64
C VAL A 106 -10.05 0.51 14.05
N ASP A 107 -8.79 0.91 14.19
CA ASP A 107 -8.04 0.86 15.44
C ASP A 107 -7.22 2.14 15.68
N LEU A 108 -6.27 2.10 16.64
CA LEU A 108 -5.39 3.23 17.00
C LEU A 108 -4.00 3.14 16.37
N GLU A 109 -3.76 2.25 15.41
CA GLU A 109 -2.46 2.09 14.75
C GLU A 109 -2.06 3.36 13.97
N GLY A 110 -0.89 3.92 14.29
CA GLY A 110 -0.34 5.10 13.63
C GLY A 110 0.48 4.74 12.37
N PRO A 111 1.18 5.74 11.80
CA PRO A 111 2.17 5.47 10.73
C PRO A 111 3.20 4.43 11.16
N PRO A 112 3.66 3.55 10.26
CA PRO A 112 4.75 2.63 10.54
C PRO A 112 6.05 3.41 10.83
N SER A 113 6.81 2.97 11.84
CA SER A 113 7.97 3.71 12.35
C SER A 113 9.28 3.48 11.58
N ASP A 114 9.41 2.36 10.87
CA ASP A 114 10.65 1.95 10.19
C ASP A 114 10.39 1.57 8.72
N LEU A 115 9.58 2.38 8.03
CA LEU A 115 9.34 2.26 6.59
C LEU A 115 9.69 3.57 5.88
N TYR A 116 10.53 3.47 4.87
CA TYR A 116 11.01 4.57 4.05
C TYR A 116 10.48 4.43 2.61
N TYR A 117 9.71 5.42 2.17
CA TYR A 117 9.12 5.40 0.83
C TYR A 117 10.18 5.61 -0.25
N ILE A 118 10.30 4.65 -1.18
CA ILE A 118 11.17 4.73 -2.37
C ILE A 118 10.32 4.52 -3.63
N ASN A 119 10.77 5.06 -4.77
CA ASN A 119 10.03 4.97 -6.04
C ASN A 119 10.56 3.88 -6.98
N GLU A 120 11.84 3.55 -6.84
CA GLU A 120 12.58 2.60 -7.68
C GLU A 120 13.38 1.67 -6.74
N TYR A 121 13.96 0.61 -7.28
CA TYR A 121 14.82 -0.29 -6.50
C TYR A 121 15.99 0.42 -5.81
N LYS A 122 16.28 -0.02 -4.59
CA LYS A 122 17.47 0.38 -3.83
C LYS A 122 18.45 -0.80 -3.80
N PRO A 123 19.51 -0.83 -4.62
CA PRO A 123 20.46 -1.93 -4.58
C PRO A 123 21.27 -1.93 -3.27
N ALA A 124 21.53 -3.11 -2.72
CA ALA A 124 22.48 -3.29 -1.63
C ALA A 124 23.94 -3.07 -2.13
N PRO A 125 24.89 -2.77 -1.21
CA PRO A 125 26.29 -2.62 -1.57
C PRO A 125 26.82 -3.83 -2.35
N GLY A 126 27.49 -3.57 -3.49
CA GLY A 126 28.02 -4.62 -4.36
C GLY A 126 27.07 -5.08 -5.48
N ILE A 127 25.79 -4.70 -5.44
CA ILE A 127 24.83 -4.96 -6.52
C ILE A 127 24.75 -3.70 -7.41
N SER A 128 24.94 -3.87 -8.72
CA SER A 128 24.81 -2.80 -9.70
C SER A 128 23.57 -3.00 -10.56
N LEU A 129 22.58 -2.12 -10.39
CA LEU A 129 21.48 -2.00 -11.35
C LEU A 129 21.98 -1.16 -12.52
N VAL A 130 22.21 -1.80 -13.66
CA VAL A 130 22.63 -1.11 -14.88
C VAL A 130 21.42 -0.33 -15.41
N ASN A 131 21.35 0.97 -15.11
CA ASN A 131 20.32 1.87 -15.64
C ASN A 131 20.70 2.44 -17.01
N GLU A 132 21.47 1.68 -17.80
CA GLU A 132 21.88 2.06 -19.13
C GLU A 132 21.52 0.95 -20.12
N ALA A 133 20.53 1.22 -20.96
CA ALA A 133 20.24 0.34 -22.08
C ALA A 133 21.45 0.28 -23.03
N THR A 134 21.77 -0.94 -23.47
CA THR A 134 22.84 -1.20 -24.45
C THR A 134 22.39 -0.89 -25.88
N PHE A 135 21.11 -1.06 -26.17
CA PHE A 135 20.49 -0.76 -27.47
C PHE A 135 19.03 -0.31 -27.28
N GLY A 136 18.50 0.33 -28.32
CA GLY A 136 17.09 0.74 -28.39
C GLY A 136 16.57 0.65 -29.83
N CYS A 137 15.26 0.72 -30.00
CA CYS A 137 14.66 0.67 -31.33
C CYS A 137 14.78 2.00 -32.09
N SER A 138 14.76 1.91 -33.42
CA SER A 138 14.70 3.06 -34.33
C SER A 138 13.32 3.25 -34.98
N CYS A 139 12.27 2.67 -34.37
CA CYS A 139 10.92 2.67 -34.93
C CYS A 139 10.33 4.07 -35.03
N THR A 140 9.56 4.30 -36.09
CA THR A 140 8.67 5.47 -36.18
C THR A 140 7.31 5.17 -35.54
N ASP A 141 6.85 3.92 -35.64
CA ASP A 141 5.65 3.41 -34.98
C ASP A 141 5.95 2.08 -34.27
N CYS A 142 6.22 2.16 -32.96
CA CYS A 142 6.53 1.00 -32.13
C CYS A 142 5.38 -0.01 -31.99
N PHE A 143 4.15 0.33 -32.41
CA PHE A 143 3.01 -0.58 -32.32
C PHE A 143 2.94 -1.58 -33.48
N PHE A 144 3.40 -1.18 -34.66
CA PHE A 144 3.30 -1.98 -35.89
C PHE A 144 4.64 -2.47 -36.43
N GLU A 145 5.74 -1.83 -36.05
CA GLU A 145 7.08 -2.22 -36.46
C GLU A 145 7.71 -3.30 -35.55
N LYS A 146 8.81 -3.90 -36.01
CA LYS A 146 9.64 -4.77 -35.17
C LYS A 146 10.38 -3.91 -34.15
N CYS A 147 9.91 -3.94 -32.91
CA CYS A 147 10.37 -3.11 -31.80
C CYS A 147 11.17 -3.93 -30.75
N CYS A 148 11.52 -3.32 -29.61
CA CYS A 148 12.29 -3.94 -28.52
C CYS A 148 11.80 -5.34 -28.08
N PRO A 149 10.48 -5.61 -27.95
CA PRO A 149 10.00 -6.96 -27.66
C PRO A 149 10.44 -7.98 -28.70
N ALA A 150 10.37 -7.63 -29.98
CA ALA A 150 10.74 -8.52 -31.07
C ALA A 150 12.23 -8.84 -31.07
N GLU A 151 13.08 -7.88 -30.71
CA GLU A 151 14.53 -8.08 -30.54
C GLU A 151 14.81 -9.06 -29.38
N ALA A 152 14.03 -8.97 -28.30
CA ALA A 152 14.09 -9.90 -27.18
C ALA A 152 13.38 -11.24 -27.45
N GLY A 153 12.88 -11.48 -28.68
CA GLY A 153 12.20 -12.73 -29.05
C GLY A 153 10.81 -12.90 -28.46
N VAL A 154 10.18 -11.84 -27.96
CA VAL A 154 8.84 -11.87 -27.35
C VAL A 154 7.85 -10.93 -28.05
N LEU A 155 6.56 -11.10 -27.76
CA LEU A 155 5.50 -10.27 -28.33
C LEU A 155 5.39 -8.94 -27.59
N LEU A 156 4.97 -7.88 -28.30
CA LEU A 156 4.57 -6.61 -27.68
C LEU A 156 3.52 -6.88 -26.59
N ALA A 157 3.81 -6.43 -25.37
CA ALA A 157 3.01 -6.73 -24.19
C ALA A 157 1.64 -6.05 -24.20
N TYR A 158 1.52 -4.88 -24.84
CA TYR A 158 0.36 -4.00 -24.70
C TYR A 158 -0.48 -3.91 -25.96
N ASN A 159 -1.79 -3.70 -25.79
CA ASN A 159 -2.70 -3.28 -26.85
C ASN A 159 -2.80 -1.74 -26.94
N LYS A 160 -3.56 -1.23 -27.91
CA LYS A 160 -3.78 0.23 -28.09
C LYS A 160 -4.44 0.92 -26.91
N ASN A 161 -5.08 0.16 -26.01
CA ASN A 161 -5.75 0.67 -24.81
C ASN A 161 -4.87 0.55 -23.56
N GLN A 162 -3.55 0.35 -23.73
CA GLN A 162 -2.58 0.23 -22.64
C GLN A 162 -2.85 -0.96 -21.71
N GLN A 163 -3.48 -2.01 -22.25
CA GLN A 163 -3.77 -3.23 -21.52
C GLN A 163 -2.82 -4.34 -21.92
N ILE A 164 -2.37 -5.13 -20.95
CA ILE A 164 -1.53 -6.29 -21.20
C ILE A 164 -2.31 -7.38 -21.95
N LYS A 165 -1.68 -7.98 -22.95
CA LYS A 165 -2.26 -9.03 -23.82
C LYS A 165 -1.43 -10.31 -23.87
N ILE A 166 -0.27 -10.33 -23.22
CA ILE A 166 0.58 -11.50 -23.08
C ILE A 166 0.20 -12.29 -21.81
N PRO A 167 0.37 -13.63 -21.80
CA PRO A 167 0.03 -14.43 -20.62
C PRO A 167 1.05 -14.24 -19.49
N PRO A 168 0.68 -14.51 -18.23
CA PRO A 168 1.63 -14.56 -17.11
C PRO A 168 2.83 -15.47 -17.41
N GLY A 169 4.01 -15.10 -16.92
CA GLY A 169 5.28 -15.77 -17.23
C GLY A 169 5.94 -15.32 -18.53
N THR A 170 5.28 -14.50 -19.36
CA THR A 170 5.95 -13.84 -20.50
C THR A 170 6.52 -12.50 -20.03
N PRO A 171 7.83 -12.24 -20.23
CA PRO A 171 8.44 -10.98 -19.82
C PRO A 171 8.01 -9.81 -20.72
N ILE A 172 8.01 -8.61 -20.13
CA ILE A 172 7.73 -7.35 -20.82
C ILE A 172 9.05 -6.66 -21.12
N TYR A 173 9.30 -6.35 -22.39
CA TYR A 173 10.41 -5.49 -22.81
C TYR A 173 9.85 -4.17 -23.32
N GLU A 174 9.88 -3.14 -22.47
CA GLU A 174 9.47 -1.79 -22.86
C GLU A 174 10.54 -1.10 -23.70
N CYS A 175 10.16 -0.05 -24.43
CA CYS A 175 11.13 0.87 -25.00
C CYS A 175 11.86 1.61 -23.87
N ASN A 176 13.12 1.94 -24.10
CA ASN A 176 14.06 2.41 -23.07
C ASN A 176 14.71 3.75 -23.48
N SER A 177 15.67 4.23 -22.70
CA SER A 177 16.34 5.53 -22.92
C SER A 177 17.13 5.62 -24.24
N ARG A 178 17.49 4.48 -24.86
CA ARG A 178 18.19 4.42 -26.16
C ARG A 178 17.26 4.38 -27.36
N CYS A 179 15.96 4.22 -27.16
CA CYS A 179 14.98 4.15 -28.24
C CYS A 179 14.66 5.54 -28.81
N GLN A 180 14.47 5.64 -30.12
CA GLN A 180 14.12 6.90 -30.80
C GLN A 180 12.69 7.38 -30.51
N CYS A 181 11.81 6.50 -30.03
CA CYS A 181 10.42 6.82 -29.75
C CYS A 181 10.26 7.66 -28.46
N GLY A 182 9.35 8.64 -28.52
CA GLY A 182 9.04 9.55 -27.42
C GLY A 182 8.26 8.93 -26.25
N PRO A 183 7.86 9.77 -25.26
CA PRO A 183 7.18 9.31 -24.03
C PRO A 183 5.79 8.73 -24.29
N ASP A 184 5.11 9.15 -25.36
CA ASP A 184 3.78 8.65 -25.73
C ASP A 184 3.81 7.31 -26.46
N CYS A 185 4.99 6.71 -26.63
CA CYS A 185 5.14 5.38 -27.20
C CYS A 185 4.21 4.37 -26.49
N PRO A 186 3.47 3.53 -27.25
CA PRO A 186 2.57 2.53 -26.69
C PRO A 186 3.30 1.40 -25.97
N ASN A 187 4.62 1.29 -26.15
CA ASN A 187 5.50 0.36 -25.42
C ASN A 187 6.25 1.04 -24.25
N ARG A 188 5.66 2.09 -23.67
CA ARG A 188 6.12 2.75 -22.44
C ARG A 188 4.94 2.93 -21.47
N ILE A 189 4.69 1.95 -20.62
CA ILE A 189 3.54 1.91 -19.71
C ILE A 189 3.99 1.90 -18.26
N VAL A 190 4.80 0.91 -17.87
CA VAL A 190 5.28 0.75 -16.49
C VAL A 190 6.14 1.94 -16.08
N GLN A 191 7.05 2.36 -16.97
CA GLN A 191 7.93 3.53 -16.73
C GLN A 191 7.19 4.87 -16.61
N LYS A 192 5.88 4.94 -16.90
CA LYS A 192 5.07 6.15 -16.65
C LYS A 192 4.62 6.26 -15.19
N GLY A 193 4.82 5.20 -14.41
CA GLY A 193 4.42 5.13 -13.02
C GLY A 193 2.91 5.02 -12.81
N THR A 194 2.52 4.87 -11.55
CA THR A 194 1.12 4.69 -11.14
C THR A 194 0.24 5.89 -11.51
N GLN A 195 -0.81 5.62 -12.27
CA GLN A 195 -1.77 6.64 -12.73
C GLN A 195 -2.99 6.81 -11.83
N TYR A 196 -3.23 5.86 -10.92
CA TYR A 196 -4.43 5.81 -10.07
C TYR A 196 -4.16 6.36 -8.69
N SER A 197 -5.15 7.07 -8.13
CA SER A 197 -5.10 7.43 -6.72
C SER A 197 -5.46 6.21 -5.86
N LEU A 198 -4.57 5.89 -4.92
CA LEU A 198 -4.65 4.72 -4.05
C LEU A 198 -4.75 5.16 -2.59
N CYS A 199 -5.30 4.30 -1.74
CA CYS A 199 -5.45 4.56 -0.32
C CYS A 199 -4.89 3.38 0.49
N ILE A 200 -3.89 3.66 1.31
CA ILE A 200 -3.43 2.76 2.36
C ILE A 200 -4.46 2.84 3.49
N PHE A 201 -5.15 1.74 3.78
CA PHE A 201 -6.23 1.72 4.76
C PHE A 201 -6.03 0.63 5.79
N ARG A 202 -6.55 0.82 6.99
CA ARG A 202 -6.54 -0.22 8.03
C ARG A 202 -7.66 -1.23 7.76
N THR A 203 -7.31 -2.50 7.56
CA THR A 203 -8.27 -3.59 7.35
C THR A 203 -9.04 -3.91 8.63
N SER A 204 -10.30 -4.33 8.50
CA SER A 204 -11.17 -4.65 9.65
C SER A 204 -11.10 -6.12 10.10
N ASN A 205 -10.45 -6.99 9.33
CA ASN A 205 -10.32 -8.44 9.59
C ASN A 205 -9.00 -8.81 10.31
N GLY A 206 -8.19 -7.81 10.66
CA GLY A 206 -6.92 -8.03 11.35
C GLY A 206 -5.78 -8.47 10.43
N CYS A 207 -5.83 -8.12 9.14
CA CYS A 207 -4.70 -8.23 8.21
C CYS A 207 -3.74 -7.02 8.31
N GLY A 208 -4.01 -6.08 9.21
CA GLY A 208 -3.20 -4.87 9.35
C GLY A 208 -3.55 -3.82 8.29
N TRP A 209 -2.53 -3.23 7.67
CA TRP A 209 -2.72 -2.27 6.58
C TRP A 209 -3.01 -3.00 5.25
N GLY A 210 -3.78 -2.36 4.38
CA GLY A 210 -4.11 -2.81 3.04
C GLY A 210 -4.05 -1.65 2.06
N VAL A 211 -4.17 -1.91 0.76
CA VAL A 211 -4.28 -0.87 -0.28
C VAL A 211 -5.59 -1.04 -1.02
N LYS A 212 -6.33 0.05 -1.22
CA LYS A 212 -7.51 0.07 -2.09
C LYS A 212 -7.38 1.15 -3.16
N THR A 213 -8.00 0.95 -4.31
CA THR A 213 -8.08 2.00 -5.34
C THR A 213 -9.22 2.97 -5.04
N LEU A 214 -9.05 4.27 -5.31
CA LEU A 214 -10.13 5.26 -5.20
C LEU A 214 -10.90 5.46 -6.51
N VAL A 215 -10.45 4.83 -7.58
CA VAL A 215 -11.03 4.92 -8.92
C VAL A 215 -11.17 3.54 -9.54
N LYS A 216 -12.05 3.42 -10.54
CA LYS A 216 -12.18 2.18 -11.29
C LYS A 216 -10.90 1.91 -12.09
N ILE A 217 -10.36 0.71 -12.00
CA ILE A 217 -9.22 0.24 -12.79
C ILE A 217 -9.75 -0.77 -13.83
N LYS A 218 -9.41 -0.56 -15.11
CA LYS A 218 -9.78 -1.50 -16.17
C LYS A 218 -9.02 -2.81 -15.99
N ARG A 219 -9.54 -3.91 -16.55
CA ARG A 219 -8.81 -5.19 -16.56
C ARG A 219 -7.50 -5.04 -17.33
N MET A 220 -6.52 -5.87 -16.98
CA MET A 220 -5.24 -5.96 -17.67
C MET A 220 -4.48 -4.63 -17.71
N SER A 221 -4.67 -3.76 -16.72
CA SER A 221 -4.03 -2.44 -16.66
C SER A 221 -2.91 -2.41 -15.62
N PHE A 222 -1.81 -1.74 -15.93
CA PHE A 222 -0.73 -1.51 -14.99
C PHE A 222 -1.22 -0.73 -13.78
N VAL A 223 -0.91 -1.18 -12.56
CA VAL A 223 -1.37 -0.55 -11.31
C VAL A 223 -0.22 0.06 -10.53
N MET A 224 0.83 -0.70 -10.24
CA MET A 224 2.03 -0.26 -9.52
C MET A 224 3.17 -1.25 -9.73
N GLU A 225 4.38 -0.90 -9.31
CA GLU A 225 5.50 -1.83 -9.21
C GLU A 225 5.69 -2.31 -7.79
N TYR A 226 6.28 -3.50 -7.62
CA TYR A 226 6.78 -3.98 -6.34
C TYR A 226 8.24 -3.55 -6.21
N VAL A 227 8.51 -2.63 -5.30
CA VAL A 227 9.87 -2.07 -5.09
C VAL A 227 10.33 -2.27 -3.66
N GLY A 228 11.64 -2.44 -3.51
CA GLY A 228 12.29 -2.60 -2.23
C GLY A 228 13.81 -2.50 -2.36
N GLU A 229 14.50 -2.95 -1.32
CA GLU A 229 15.92 -3.17 -1.37
C GLU A 229 16.23 -4.44 -2.20
N VAL A 230 17.13 -4.36 -3.16
CA VAL A 230 17.57 -5.54 -3.93
C VAL A 230 18.77 -6.13 -3.21
N ILE A 231 18.62 -7.36 -2.74
CA ILE A 231 19.62 -8.11 -1.97
C ILE A 231 19.89 -9.46 -2.66
N THR A 232 20.99 -10.12 -2.29
CA THR A 232 21.26 -11.49 -2.75
C THR A 232 20.31 -12.47 -2.05
N SER A 233 20.05 -13.63 -2.67
CA SER A 233 19.25 -14.70 -2.05
C SER A 233 19.84 -15.21 -0.73
N GLU A 234 21.18 -15.17 -0.57
CA GLU A 234 21.85 -15.50 0.68
C GLU A 234 21.48 -14.53 1.80
N GLU A 235 21.48 -13.22 1.51
CA GLU A 235 21.09 -12.19 2.47
C GLU A 235 19.59 -12.26 2.78
N ALA A 236 18.77 -12.59 1.77
CA ALA A 236 17.35 -12.80 1.95
C ALA A 236 17.03 -13.97 2.88
N GLU A 237 17.76 -15.09 2.79
CA GLU A 237 17.62 -16.21 3.73
C GLU A 237 18.00 -15.80 5.16
N ARG A 238 19.08 -15.02 5.32
CA ARG A 238 19.48 -14.46 6.62
C ARG A 238 18.39 -13.54 7.20
N HIS A 239 17.76 -12.71 6.38
CA HIS A 239 16.64 -11.85 6.77
C HIS A 239 15.38 -12.66 7.08
N GLY A 240 15.07 -13.67 6.25
CA GLY A 240 13.93 -14.56 6.38
C GLY A 240 13.84 -15.21 7.74
N GLN A 241 14.97 -15.70 8.28
CA GLN A 241 15.03 -16.28 9.63
C GLN A 241 14.59 -15.30 10.75
N LEU A 242 14.86 -14.01 10.59
CA LEU A 242 14.42 -12.97 11.52
C LEU A 242 12.95 -12.57 11.29
N TYR A 243 12.51 -12.60 10.03
CA TYR A 243 11.17 -12.20 9.59
C TYR A 243 10.11 -13.25 9.90
N ASP A 244 10.45 -14.53 9.77
CA ASP A 244 9.58 -15.66 10.08
C ASP A 244 9.09 -15.61 11.54
N ASN A 245 9.99 -15.27 12.47
CA ASN A 245 9.65 -15.09 13.89
C ASN A 245 8.66 -13.94 14.14
N LYS A 246 8.50 -13.03 13.17
CA LYS A 246 7.62 -11.86 13.22
C LYS A 246 6.46 -11.94 12.23
N GLY A 247 6.33 -13.04 11.46
CA GLY A 247 5.31 -13.20 10.43
C GLY A 247 5.42 -12.19 9.29
N ILE A 248 6.63 -11.71 8.98
CA ILE A 248 6.89 -10.69 7.96
C ILE A 248 7.04 -11.35 6.58
N THR A 249 6.31 -10.86 5.56
CA THR A 249 6.22 -11.48 4.22
C THR A 249 6.68 -10.55 3.08
N TYR A 250 7.69 -9.71 3.33
CA TYR A 250 8.10 -8.65 2.39
C TYR A 250 9.22 -9.04 1.40
N LEU A 251 9.68 -10.30 1.45
CA LEU A 251 10.68 -10.85 0.52
C LEU A 251 9.98 -11.34 -0.74
N PHE A 252 10.48 -10.90 -1.90
CA PHE A 252 10.00 -11.31 -3.21
C PHE A 252 11.19 -11.82 -4.04
N ASP A 253 11.27 -13.13 -4.24
CA ASP A 253 12.35 -13.76 -5.02
C ASP A 253 12.18 -13.46 -6.52
N LEU A 254 13.28 -13.13 -7.19
CA LEU A 254 13.31 -12.90 -8.64
C LEU A 254 13.60 -14.22 -9.38
N ASP A 255 13.01 -14.41 -10.56
CA ASP A 255 12.93 -15.69 -11.30
C ASP A 255 14.24 -16.49 -11.50
N TYR A 256 15.41 -15.85 -11.38
CA TYR A 256 16.72 -16.51 -11.53
C TYR A 256 17.35 -16.93 -10.19
N ASP A 257 16.62 -16.82 -9.08
CA ASP A 257 16.99 -17.23 -7.72
C ASP A 257 18.34 -16.66 -7.20
N GLU A 258 18.91 -15.63 -7.84
CA GLU A 258 20.16 -14.96 -7.42
C GLU A 258 19.89 -13.75 -6.51
N PHE A 259 18.75 -13.07 -6.72
CA PHE A 259 18.39 -11.84 -6.03
C PHE A 259 16.94 -11.88 -5.53
N THR A 260 16.71 -11.13 -4.46
CA THR A 260 15.40 -10.96 -3.81
C THR A 260 15.15 -9.47 -3.58
N VAL A 261 13.90 -9.04 -3.76
CA VAL A 261 13.44 -7.70 -3.37
C VAL A 261 12.90 -7.75 -1.95
N ASP A 262 13.55 -7.07 -1.02
CA ASP A 262 13.14 -6.91 0.37
C ASP A 262 12.46 -5.56 0.58
N ALA A 263 11.13 -5.58 0.72
CA ALA A 263 10.34 -4.37 0.94
C ALA A 263 10.12 -4.04 2.43
N ALA A 264 10.81 -4.69 3.37
CA ALA A 264 10.49 -4.57 4.80
C ALA A 264 10.73 -3.17 5.37
N ARG A 265 11.84 -2.52 4.98
CA ARG A 265 12.23 -1.18 5.46
C ARG A 265 12.16 -0.12 4.40
N TYR A 266 12.45 -0.46 3.15
CA TYR A 266 12.34 0.44 2.01
C TYR A 266 11.33 -0.14 1.04
N GLY A 267 10.32 0.62 0.65
CA GLY A 267 9.31 0.15 -0.30
C GLY A 267 8.38 1.25 -0.76
N ASN A 268 7.52 0.97 -1.74
CA ASN A 268 6.46 1.89 -2.14
C ASN A 268 5.10 1.43 -1.56
N VAL A 269 4.00 1.85 -2.18
CA VAL A 269 2.64 1.41 -1.82
C VAL A 269 2.44 -0.12 -1.86
N SER A 270 3.22 -0.86 -2.66
CA SER A 270 3.12 -2.32 -2.78
C SER A 270 3.42 -3.05 -1.48
N HIS A 271 4.22 -2.45 -0.59
CA HIS A 271 4.52 -2.97 0.76
C HIS A 271 3.24 -3.32 1.53
N PHE A 272 2.17 -2.55 1.31
CA PHE A 272 0.89 -2.70 2.04
C PHE A 272 -0.13 -3.57 1.30
N VAL A 273 0.20 -4.14 0.14
CA VAL A 273 -0.76 -4.91 -0.66
C VAL A 273 -0.88 -6.31 -0.07
N ASN A 274 -2.08 -6.66 0.38
CA ASN A 274 -2.35 -7.94 1.04
C ASN A 274 -2.41 -9.12 0.08
N HIS A 275 -2.26 -10.32 0.66
CA HIS A 275 -2.51 -11.57 -0.02
C HIS A 275 -4.00 -11.84 -0.26
N SER A 276 -4.33 -12.40 -1.42
CA SER A 276 -5.59 -13.12 -1.65
C SER A 276 -5.37 -14.42 -2.42
N CYS A 277 -6.15 -15.46 -2.09
CA CYS A 277 -6.22 -16.71 -2.86
C CYS A 277 -7.03 -16.55 -4.16
N ASP A 278 -7.80 -15.46 -4.30
CA ASP A 278 -8.46 -15.01 -5.52
C ASP A 278 -8.09 -13.54 -5.77
N PRO A 279 -6.86 -13.28 -6.22
CA PRO A 279 -6.32 -11.92 -6.30
C PRO A 279 -6.86 -11.14 -7.51
N ASN A 280 -6.83 -9.81 -7.40
CA ASN A 280 -7.14 -8.92 -8.51
C ASN A 280 -5.91 -8.29 -9.19
N LEU A 281 -4.71 -8.60 -8.72
CA LEU A 281 -3.42 -8.23 -9.32
C LEU A 281 -2.59 -9.47 -9.68
N GLN A 282 -1.80 -9.33 -10.75
CA GLN A 282 -0.88 -10.33 -11.27
C GLN A 282 0.49 -9.71 -11.53
N VAL A 283 1.53 -10.47 -11.18
CA VAL A 283 2.94 -10.10 -11.39
C VAL A 283 3.37 -10.34 -12.84
N PHE A 284 4.13 -9.39 -13.38
CA PHE A 284 4.89 -9.49 -14.62
C PHE A 284 6.31 -8.95 -14.42
N ASN A 285 7.29 -9.62 -15.02
CA ASN A 285 8.67 -9.16 -15.09
C ASN A 285 8.82 -8.14 -16.22
N VAL A 286 9.54 -7.05 -15.95
CA VAL A 286 9.68 -5.91 -16.85
C VAL A 286 11.13 -5.51 -17.00
N PHE A 287 11.54 -5.33 -18.24
CA PHE A 287 12.84 -4.82 -18.64
C PHE A 287 12.66 -3.51 -19.40
N ILE A 288 13.38 -2.48 -18.98
CA ILE A 288 13.38 -1.14 -19.59
C ILE A 288 14.83 -0.81 -19.95
N ASP A 289 15.53 -0.10 -19.07
CA ASP A 289 16.95 0.24 -19.27
C ASP A 289 17.86 -0.91 -18.84
N ASN A 290 17.55 -1.53 -17.70
CA ASN A 290 18.23 -2.75 -17.29
C ASN A 290 17.69 -3.95 -18.08
N LEU A 291 18.55 -4.57 -18.88
CA LEU A 291 18.24 -5.78 -19.64
C LEU A 291 18.87 -7.04 -19.01
N ASP A 292 19.53 -6.92 -17.85
CA ASP A 292 19.99 -8.07 -17.07
C ASP A 292 18.77 -8.85 -16.57
N THR A 293 18.58 -10.05 -17.13
CA THR A 293 17.41 -10.89 -16.86
C THR A 293 17.32 -11.33 -15.41
N ARG A 294 18.42 -11.28 -14.67
CA ARG A 294 18.49 -11.61 -13.24
C ARG A 294 17.86 -10.54 -12.34
N LEU A 295 17.68 -9.33 -12.87
CA LEU A 295 17.22 -8.15 -12.14
C LEU A 295 16.00 -7.51 -12.83
N PRO A 296 14.90 -8.28 -13.07
CA PRO A 296 13.68 -7.72 -13.63
C PRO A 296 13.05 -6.74 -12.65
N ARG A 297 12.37 -5.72 -13.18
CA ARG A 297 11.40 -4.95 -12.40
C ARG A 297 10.11 -5.75 -12.27
N ILE A 298 9.49 -5.71 -11.10
CA ILE A 298 8.23 -6.39 -10.81
C ILE A 298 7.08 -5.40 -11.01
N ALA A 299 6.22 -5.65 -12.00
CA ALA A 299 5.01 -4.85 -12.22
C ALA A 299 3.74 -5.64 -11.88
N LEU A 300 2.79 -4.97 -11.22
CA LEU A 300 1.49 -5.50 -10.87
C LEU A 300 0.42 -4.96 -11.84
N PHE A 301 -0.20 -5.87 -12.59
CA PHE A 301 -1.31 -5.59 -13.51
C PHE A 301 -2.62 -6.15 -12.96
N SER A 302 -3.73 -5.47 -13.22
CA SER A 302 -5.05 -5.98 -12.83
C SER A 302 -5.45 -7.23 -13.65
N THR A 303 -5.99 -8.26 -13.00
CA THR A 303 -6.47 -9.48 -13.69
C THR A 303 -7.88 -9.32 -14.24
N ARG A 304 -8.66 -8.44 -13.61
CA ARG A 304 -10.04 -8.10 -13.94
C ARG A 304 -10.29 -6.61 -13.70
N THR A 305 -11.49 -6.14 -14.02
CA THR A 305 -11.91 -4.81 -13.60
C THR A 305 -11.96 -4.74 -12.07
N ILE A 306 -11.41 -3.68 -11.51
CA ILE A 306 -11.38 -3.39 -10.07
C ILE A 306 -12.20 -2.13 -9.84
N ASN A 307 -13.16 -2.20 -8.91
CA ASN A 307 -14.06 -1.09 -8.65
C ASN A 307 -13.42 -0.07 -7.70
N ALA A 308 -13.92 1.17 -7.72
CA ALA A 308 -13.51 2.16 -6.73
C ALA A 308 -13.87 1.67 -5.32
N GLY A 309 -12.94 1.82 -4.37
CA GLY A 309 -13.04 1.34 -3.00
C GLY A 309 -12.62 -0.11 -2.79
N GLU A 310 -12.35 -0.88 -3.85
CA GLU A 310 -11.96 -2.28 -3.75
C GLU A 310 -10.48 -2.43 -3.33
N GLU A 311 -10.22 -3.35 -2.40
CA GLU A 311 -8.87 -3.72 -1.95
C GLU A 311 -8.08 -4.39 -3.08
N LEU A 312 -6.85 -3.97 -3.25
CA LEU A 312 -5.88 -4.53 -4.18
C LEU A 312 -5.15 -5.70 -3.49
N THR A 313 -5.07 -6.83 -4.17
CA THR A 313 -4.44 -8.05 -3.64
C THR A 313 -3.72 -8.83 -4.73
N PHE A 314 -2.61 -9.48 -4.38
CA PHE A 314 -1.93 -10.45 -5.25
C PHE A 314 -1.70 -11.77 -4.50
N ASP A 315 -1.43 -12.84 -5.23
CA ASP A 315 -1.04 -14.11 -4.60
C ASP A 315 0.43 -14.04 -4.19
N TYR A 316 0.74 -14.24 -2.91
CA TYR A 316 2.12 -14.21 -2.43
C TYR A 316 2.91 -15.44 -2.86
N GLN A 317 2.23 -16.49 -3.34
CA GLN A 317 2.83 -17.74 -3.81
C GLN A 317 3.88 -18.31 -2.84
N MET A 318 3.69 -18.13 -1.52
CA MET A 318 4.68 -18.56 -0.55
C MET A 318 4.83 -20.08 -0.63
N LYS A 319 6.01 -20.54 -1.05
CA LYS A 319 6.37 -21.95 -1.03
C LYS A 319 6.54 -22.35 0.43
N GLY A 320 5.65 -23.19 0.94
CA GLY A 320 5.72 -23.69 2.31
C GLY A 320 7.00 -24.50 2.53
N SER A 321 7.97 -23.95 3.26
CA SER A 321 9.11 -24.71 3.75
C SER A 321 8.66 -25.54 4.95
N GLY A 322 8.81 -26.87 4.87
CA GLY A 322 8.47 -27.77 5.96
C GLY A 322 9.12 -27.36 7.27
N GLY A 323 8.31 -27.07 8.30
CA GLY A 323 8.78 -26.65 9.63
C GLY A 323 8.39 -25.23 10.07
N ARG A 324 7.83 -24.40 9.18
CA ARG A 324 7.43 -23.01 9.51
C ARG A 324 6.05 -22.91 10.18
N ALA A 325 5.90 -21.95 11.10
CA ALA A 325 4.58 -21.60 11.64
C ALA A 325 3.69 -21.06 10.51
N ARG A 326 2.51 -21.66 10.34
CA ARG A 326 1.60 -21.29 9.25
C ARG A 326 0.74 -20.10 9.64
N THR A 327 0.80 -19.03 8.85
CA THR A 327 -0.05 -17.85 9.04
C THR A 327 -1.41 -18.10 8.41
N VAL A 328 -2.48 -18.02 9.20
CA VAL A 328 -3.86 -18.24 8.72
C VAL A 328 -4.25 -17.15 7.72
N CYS A 329 -4.73 -17.58 6.55
CA CYS A 329 -5.21 -16.68 5.52
C CYS A 329 -6.61 -16.16 5.85
N LYS A 330 -6.78 -14.84 5.80
CA LYS A 330 -8.06 -14.15 6.07
C LYS A 330 -8.59 -13.37 4.86
N CYS A 331 -8.21 -13.78 3.65
CA CYS A 331 -8.59 -13.08 2.41
C CYS A 331 -10.10 -13.11 2.13
N GLY A 332 -10.86 -14.03 2.74
CA GLY A 332 -12.31 -14.13 2.59
C GLY A 332 -12.78 -14.73 1.25
N ALA A 333 -11.86 -15.12 0.37
CA ALA A 333 -12.21 -15.82 -0.88
C ALA A 333 -12.90 -17.16 -0.59
N VAL A 334 -13.91 -17.52 -1.39
CA VAL A 334 -14.56 -18.84 -1.30
C VAL A 334 -13.56 -19.97 -1.54
N THR A 335 -12.57 -19.72 -2.39
CA THR A 335 -11.47 -20.62 -2.76
C THR A 335 -10.23 -20.45 -1.88
N CYS A 336 -10.38 -19.90 -0.66
CA CYS A 336 -9.25 -19.69 0.25
C CYS A 336 -8.51 -20.99 0.56
N ARG A 337 -7.18 -20.97 0.44
CA ARG A 337 -6.29 -22.10 0.74
C ARG A 337 -6.04 -22.32 2.24
N GLY A 338 -6.62 -21.48 3.10
CA GLY A 338 -6.53 -21.55 4.55
C GLY A 338 -5.29 -20.91 5.18
N TYR A 339 -4.15 -20.90 4.48
CA TYR A 339 -2.88 -20.36 4.98
C TYR A 339 -2.16 -19.53 3.91
N LEU A 340 -1.31 -18.59 4.35
CA LEU A 340 -0.45 -17.81 3.47
C LEU A 340 0.72 -18.65 2.95
N ASN A 341 1.27 -19.52 3.82
CA ASN A 341 2.43 -20.39 3.61
C ASN A 341 2.16 -21.88 3.84
#